data_AF-W9DLL8-F1
#
_entry.id   AF-W9DLL8-F1
#
_cell.length_a   1.000
_cell.length_b   1.000
_cell.length_c   1.000
_cell.angle_alpha   90.00
_cell.angle_beta   90.00
_cell.angle_gamma   90.00
#
_symmetry.space_group_name_H-M   'P 1'
#
loop_
_entity.id
_entity.type
_entity.pdbx_description
1 polymer ?
#
loop_
_entity_poly.entity_id
_entity_poly.type
_entity_poly.pdbx_seq_one_letter_code
_entity_poly.pdbx_strand_id
1 'polypeptide(L)'
;MDQPSTTSDRELSKEVIEDLKSKGYNQTQIAEMYGVTRQAVSWHLKTYGGKKSTRQLINDCWPWETSKGHDKAIPYRRLRDHGEYMATFGAGMNADKLDRLRVWWRKLEREAVVVEFDPNIPPTKGICAHGGFAYRQRDDSDGNLLIRVNEYTNLTDEGRKVWCRPPAGALETS
;
A
#
# COMPACT_ATOMS: atom_id res chain seq x y z
N MET A 1 -49.41 27.45 -6.03
CA MET A 1 -48.61 27.94 -4.89
C MET A 1 -47.67 26.80 -4.55
N ASP A 2 -46.48 26.81 -5.13
CA ASP A 2 -45.47 25.77 -4.91
C ASP A 2 -44.94 25.89 -3.49
N GLN A 3 -44.99 24.77 -2.76
CA GLN A 3 -44.34 24.61 -1.47
C GLN A 3 -42.86 24.26 -1.70
N PRO A 4 -41.90 24.86 -0.98
CA PRO A 4 -40.50 24.51 -1.12
C PRO A 4 -40.25 23.14 -0.47
N SER A 5 -39.76 22.19 -1.26
CA SER A 5 -39.36 20.86 -0.82
C SER A 5 -38.22 20.95 0.21
N THR A 6 -38.53 20.76 1.48
CA THR A 6 -37.57 20.64 2.57
C THR A 6 -36.64 19.44 2.34
N THR A 7 -35.33 19.72 2.24
CA THR A 7 -34.20 18.78 2.12
C THR A 7 -33.98 17.92 3.38
N SER A 8 -35.03 17.34 3.95
CA SER A 8 -34.98 16.75 5.31
C SER A 8 -34.85 15.22 5.38
N ASP A 9 -34.78 14.51 4.25
CA ASP A 9 -34.92 13.03 4.25
C ASP A 9 -33.80 12.28 3.53
N ARG A 10 -32.66 12.93 3.25
CA ARG A 10 -31.48 12.22 2.73
C ARG A 10 -30.64 11.74 3.91
N GLU A 11 -30.53 10.43 4.08
CA GLU A 11 -29.52 9.83 4.95
C GLU A 11 -28.10 10.24 4.51
N LEU A 12 -27.19 10.35 5.47
CA LEU A 12 -25.80 10.72 5.21
C LEU A 12 -25.07 9.60 4.44
N SER A 13 -24.93 9.75 3.13
CA SER A 13 -24.17 8.83 2.25
C SER A 13 -22.86 9.45 1.76
N LYS A 14 -21.98 8.64 1.14
CA LYS A 14 -20.77 9.15 0.50
C LYS A 14 -21.08 10.16 -0.62
N GLU A 15 -22.01 9.84 -1.52
CA GLU A 15 -22.34 10.73 -2.65
C GLU A 15 -22.84 12.08 -2.13
N VAL A 16 -23.65 12.06 -1.07
CA VAL A 16 -24.14 13.28 -0.40
C VAL A 16 -22.98 14.11 0.17
N ILE A 17 -22.01 13.48 0.83
CA ILE A 17 -20.85 14.19 1.38
C ILE A 17 -19.96 14.77 0.26
N GLU A 18 -19.75 14.05 -0.84
CA GLU A 18 -18.95 14.54 -1.98
C GLU A 18 -19.63 15.70 -2.71
N ASP A 19 -20.94 15.63 -2.92
CA ASP A 19 -21.74 16.73 -3.48
C ASP A 19 -21.65 18.00 -2.60
N LEU A 20 -21.80 17.88 -1.29
CA LEU A 20 -21.67 19.01 -0.37
C LEU A 20 -20.25 19.59 -0.34
N LYS A 21 -19.22 18.74 -0.43
CA LYS A 21 -17.84 19.23 -0.53
C LYS A 21 -17.59 19.99 -1.83
N SER A 22 -18.17 19.55 -2.96
CA SER A 22 -18.06 20.27 -4.23
C SER A 22 -18.71 21.66 -4.18
N LYS A 23 -19.72 21.82 -3.32
CA LYS A 23 -20.40 23.09 -3.02
C LYS A 23 -19.67 23.95 -1.98
N GLY A 24 -18.48 23.53 -1.53
CA GLY A 24 -17.62 24.29 -0.63
C GLY A 24 -17.82 24.02 0.87
N TYR A 25 -18.69 23.09 1.26
CA TYR A 25 -18.88 22.74 2.66
C TYR A 25 -17.73 21.89 3.19
N ASN A 26 -17.30 22.16 4.42
CA ASN A 26 -16.32 21.34 5.13
C ASN A 26 -17.00 20.24 5.97
N GLN A 27 -16.23 19.24 6.43
CA GLN A 27 -16.78 18.09 7.17
C GLN A 27 -17.47 18.46 8.49
N THR A 28 -17.09 19.57 9.13
CA THR A 28 -17.73 20.04 10.36
C THR A 28 -19.12 20.60 10.05
N GLN A 29 -19.23 21.43 9.01
CA GLN A 29 -20.51 21.97 8.55
C GLN A 29 -21.46 20.86 8.08
N ILE A 30 -20.94 19.86 7.37
CA ILE A 30 -21.74 18.69 6.94
C ILE A 30 -22.20 17.88 8.15
N ALA A 31 -21.37 17.74 9.19
CA ALA A 31 -21.76 17.05 10.41
C ALA A 31 -22.90 17.77 11.14
N GLU A 32 -22.82 19.10 11.25
CA GLU A 32 -23.86 19.95 11.81
C GLU A 32 -25.17 19.86 11.02
N MET A 33 -25.09 19.89 9.68
CA MET A 33 -26.27 19.77 8.78
C MET A 33 -27.04 18.47 8.96
N TYR A 34 -26.37 17.37 9.28
CA TYR A 34 -26.96 16.03 9.38
C TYR A 34 -27.09 15.52 10.82
N GLY A 35 -26.78 16.36 11.82
CA GLY A 35 -26.88 15.98 13.23
C GLY A 35 -25.94 14.85 13.64
N VAL A 36 -24.81 14.67 12.96
CA VAL A 36 -23.81 13.63 13.23
C VAL A 36 -22.50 14.22 13.74
N THR A 37 -21.53 13.36 14.06
CA THR A 37 -20.17 13.81 14.38
C THR A 37 -19.32 13.98 13.11
N ARG A 38 -18.32 14.86 13.16
CA ARG A 38 -17.31 14.98 12.08
C ARG A 38 -16.61 13.64 11.81
N GLN A 39 -16.42 12.82 12.85
CA GLN A 39 -15.85 11.48 12.76
C GLN A 39 -16.76 10.54 11.96
N ALA A 40 -18.08 10.63 12.11
CA ALA A 40 -19.03 9.87 11.29
C ALA A 40 -18.95 10.28 9.81
N VAL A 41 -18.89 11.58 9.50
CA VAL A 41 -18.68 12.07 8.13
C VAL A 41 -17.35 11.55 7.55
N SER A 42 -16.27 11.60 8.34
CA SER A 42 -14.96 11.05 7.95
C SER A 42 -15.02 9.53 7.73
N TRP A 43 -15.78 8.81 8.54
CA TRP A 43 -15.99 7.37 8.42
C TRP A 43 -16.78 7.04 7.15
N HIS A 44 -17.88 7.73 6.85
CA HIS A 44 -18.63 7.52 5.60
C HIS A 44 -17.75 7.74 4.36
N LEU A 45 -16.94 8.80 4.36
CA LEU A 45 -15.97 9.06 3.30
C LEU A 45 -14.86 8.00 3.20
N LYS A 46 -14.48 7.33 4.28
CA LYS A 46 -13.45 6.28 4.27
C LYS A 46 -14.01 4.91 3.92
N THR A 47 -15.19 4.59 4.44
CA THR A 47 -15.82 3.27 4.37
C THR A 47 -16.57 3.05 3.07
N TYR A 48 -17.35 4.04 2.62
CA TYR A 48 -18.15 3.91 1.39
C TYR A 48 -17.47 4.55 0.18
N GLY A 49 -16.44 5.38 0.42
CA GLY A 49 -15.82 6.18 -0.63
C GLY A 49 -14.33 6.40 -0.57
N GLY A 50 -13.67 5.81 0.43
CA GLY A 50 -12.30 6.16 0.71
C GLY A 50 -11.43 5.55 -0.34
N LYS A 51 -10.65 6.35 -1.06
CA LYS A 51 -9.41 5.84 -1.62
C LYS A 51 -8.67 5.19 -0.45
N LYS A 52 -8.44 3.87 -0.53
CA LYS A 52 -7.66 3.14 0.47
C LYS A 52 -6.40 3.95 0.73
N SER A 53 -6.05 4.16 2.00
CA SER A 53 -4.76 4.77 2.30
C SER A 53 -3.66 3.92 1.67
N THR A 54 -2.52 4.51 1.32
CA THR A 54 -1.36 3.78 0.79
C THR A 54 -1.04 2.55 1.65
N ARG A 55 -1.09 2.70 2.97
CA ARG A 55 -0.89 1.59 3.91
C ARG A 55 -1.93 0.48 3.77
N GLN A 56 -3.22 0.81 3.66
CA GLN A 56 -4.29 -0.19 3.47
C GLN A 56 -4.13 -0.90 2.12
N LEU A 57 -3.86 -0.15 1.05
CA LEU A 57 -3.61 -0.74 -0.27
C LEU A 57 -2.44 -1.72 -0.23
N ILE A 58 -1.32 -1.35 0.38
CA ILE A 58 -0.14 -2.23 0.50
C ILE A 58 -0.45 -3.44 1.38
N ASN A 59 -1.24 -3.29 2.44
CA ASN A 59 -1.66 -4.41 3.28
C ASN A 59 -2.53 -5.40 2.50
N ASP A 60 -3.49 -4.90 1.73
CA ASP A 60 -4.38 -5.74 0.93
C ASP A 60 -3.63 -6.45 -0.22
N CYS A 61 -2.55 -5.83 -0.70
CA CYS A 61 -1.66 -6.42 -1.71
C CYS A 61 -0.55 -7.29 -1.09
N TRP A 62 -0.43 -7.36 0.24
CA TRP A 62 0.72 -8.02 0.87
C TRP A 62 0.67 -9.53 0.58
N PRO A 63 1.73 -10.12 -0.02
CA PRO A 63 1.62 -11.41 -0.68
C PRO A 63 1.73 -12.60 0.27
N TRP A 64 2.04 -12.39 1.56
CA TRP A 64 2.38 -13.47 2.50
C TRP A 64 1.75 -13.29 3.87
N GLU A 65 1.43 -14.40 4.51
CA GLU A 65 1.09 -14.42 5.94
C GLU A 65 2.35 -14.37 6.80
N THR A 66 2.75 -13.16 7.20
CA THR A 66 3.95 -12.96 8.04
C THR A 66 3.60 -12.86 9.53
N SER A 67 4.35 -13.57 10.37
CA SER A 67 4.25 -13.49 11.84
C SER A 67 5.11 -12.37 12.47
N LYS A 68 4.94 -12.15 13.79
CA LYS A 68 5.70 -11.15 14.58
C LYS A 68 7.21 -11.42 14.48
N GLY A 69 8.00 -10.38 14.20
CA GLY A 69 9.46 -10.47 14.06
C GLY A 69 9.94 -10.40 12.60
N HIS A 70 9.11 -10.84 11.65
CA HIS A 70 9.36 -10.66 10.22
C HIS A 70 9.42 -9.19 9.81
N ASP A 71 8.69 -8.33 10.50
CA ASP A 71 8.66 -6.88 10.30
C ASP A 71 10.04 -6.21 10.49
N LYS A 72 10.97 -6.88 11.19
CA LYS A 72 12.35 -6.42 11.38
C LYS A 72 13.28 -6.82 10.23
N ALA A 73 12.89 -7.80 9.41
CA ALA A 73 13.69 -8.28 8.28
C ALA A 73 13.96 -7.14 7.29
N ILE A 74 15.15 -7.14 6.70
CA ILE A 74 15.49 -6.14 5.66
C ILE A 74 14.58 -6.29 4.44
N PRO A 75 14.35 -7.50 3.87
CA PRO A 75 13.46 -7.68 2.73
C PRO A 75 12.04 -7.20 3.01
N TYR A 76 11.49 -7.52 4.19
CA TYR A 76 10.15 -7.06 4.58
C TYR A 76 10.03 -5.54 4.54
N ARG A 77 10.94 -4.82 5.22
CA ARG A 77 10.90 -3.35 5.28
C ARG A 77 11.08 -2.73 3.90
N ARG A 78 11.98 -3.27 3.08
CA ARG A 78 12.22 -2.77 1.72
C ARG A 78 11.03 -3.01 0.80
N LEU A 79 10.33 -4.14 0.94
CA LEU A 79 9.07 -4.36 0.23
C LEU A 79 7.98 -3.39 0.67
N ARG A 80 7.86 -3.08 1.97
CA ARG A 80 6.93 -2.02 2.42
C ARG A 80 7.24 -0.66 1.80
N ASP A 81 8.51 -0.27 1.77
CA ASP A 81 8.95 0.98 1.13
C ASP A 81 8.73 0.95 -0.39
N HIS A 82 8.95 -0.20 -1.04
CA HIS A 82 8.68 -0.38 -2.46
C HIS A 82 7.17 -0.25 -2.77
N GLY A 83 6.30 -0.90 -1.99
CA GLY A 83 4.86 -0.78 -2.17
C GLY A 83 4.36 0.65 -1.97
N GLU A 84 4.95 1.39 -1.02
CA GLU A 84 4.68 2.83 -0.84
C GLU A 84 5.10 3.62 -2.07
N TYR A 85 6.31 3.38 -2.58
CA TYR A 85 6.78 4.02 -3.79
C TYR A 85 5.89 3.72 -5.00
N MET A 86 5.46 2.47 -5.19
CA MET A 86 4.60 2.10 -6.32
C MET A 86 3.21 2.76 -6.25
N ALA A 87 2.72 3.05 -5.05
CA ALA A 87 1.44 3.74 -4.84
C ALA A 87 1.53 5.27 -4.99
N THR A 88 2.69 5.87 -4.70
CA THR A 88 2.83 7.33 -4.60
C THR A 88 3.88 7.94 -5.54
N PHE A 89 4.62 7.11 -6.27
CA PHE A 89 5.83 7.49 -7.01
C PHE A 89 6.87 8.21 -6.14
N GLY A 90 6.95 7.85 -4.86
CA GLY A 90 7.87 8.46 -3.89
C GLY A 90 7.37 9.75 -3.24
N ALA A 91 6.17 10.25 -3.61
CA ALA A 91 5.60 11.42 -2.96
C ALA A 91 5.40 11.17 -1.46
N GLY A 92 5.94 12.08 -0.64
CA GLY A 92 5.88 12.00 0.83
C GLY A 92 6.94 11.11 1.47
N MET A 93 7.76 10.39 0.69
CA MET A 93 8.89 9.60 1.21
C MET A 93 10.10 10.50 1.43
N ASN A 94 10.80 10.33 2.57
CA ASN A 94 12.03 11.09 2.83
C ASN A 94 13.22 10.58 2.00
N ALA A 95 14.25 11.42 1.87
CA ALA A 95 15.41 11.13 1.03
C ALA A 95 16.19 9.87 1.46
N ASP A 96 16.42 9.67 2.77
CA ASP A 96 17.13 8.49 3.29
C ASP A 96 16.38 7.18 2.99
N LYS A 97 15.05 7.18 3.10
CA LYS A 97 14.21 6.04 2.74
C LYS A 97 14.32 5.75 1.24
N LEU A 98 14.22 6.78 0.39
CA LEU A 98 14.34 6.64 -1.06
C LEU A 98 15.72 6.14 -1.48
N ASP A 99 16.80 6.64 -0.88
CA ASP A 99 18.16 6.20 -1.17
C ASP A 99 18.35 4.71 -0.80
N ARG A 100 17.94 4.31 0.41
CA ARG A 100 18.01 2.90 0.83
C ARG A 100 17.18 1.98 -0.06
N LEU A 101 16.02 2.44 -0.55
CA LEU A 101 15.20 1.70 -1.48
C LEU A 101 15.88 1.53 -2.84
N ARG A 102 16.51 2.59 -3.37
CA ARG A 102 17.29 2.53 -4.63
C ARG A 102 18.51 1.64 -4.51
N VAL A 103 19.26 1.73 -3.40
CA VAL A 103 20.37 0.81 -3.10
C VAL A 103 19.90 -0.64 -3.12
N TRP A 104 18.72 -0.90 -2.54
CA TRP A 104 18.14 -2.23 -2.51
C TRP A 104 17.68 -2.72 -3.89
N TRP A 105 17.04 -1.88 -4.71
CA TRP A 105 16.72 -2.26 -6.09
C TRP A 105 17.98 -2.55 -6.91
N ARG A 106 19.03 -1.72 -6.79
CA ARG A 106 20.34 -1.98 -7.42
C ARG A 106 20.95 -3.29 -6.97
N LYS A 107 20.76 -3.68 -5.69
CA LYS A 107 21.19 -4.99 -5.17
C LYS A 107 20.44 -6.12 -5.89
N LEU A 108 19.11 -6.06 -5.94
CA LEU A 108 18.30 -7.10 -6.60
C LEU A 108 18.69 -7.27 -8.07
N GLU A 109 18.94 -6.16 -8.77
CA GLU A 109 19.34 -6.21 -10.18
C GLU A 109 20.76 -6.72 -10.37
N ARG A 110 21.74 -6.14 -9.66
CA ARG A 110 23.16 -6.51 -9.78
C ARG A 110 23.42 -7.96 -9.42
N GLU A 111 22.73 -8.47 -8.40
CA GLU A 111 22.90 -9.84 -7.91
C GLU A 111 21.93 -10.83 -8.60
N ALA A 112 21.09 -10.34 -9.52
CA ALA A 112 20.05 -11.10 -10.19
C ALA A 112 19.19 -11.93 -9.21
N VAL A 113 18.70 -11.28 -8.14
CA VAL A 113 17.91 -11.95 -7.09
C VAL A 113 16.50 -11.38 -6.94
N VAL A 114 15.60 -12.22 -6.45
CA VAL A 114 14.25 -11.88 -5.97
C VAL A 114 14.12 -12.21 -4.48
N VAL A 115 13.09 -11.67 -3.83
CA VAL A 115 12.74 -12.02 -2.46
C VAL A 115 11.78 -13.20 -2.46
N GLU A 116 12.14 -14.26 -1.75
CA GLU A 116 11.22 -15.36 -1.42
C GLU A 116 10.78 -15.26 0.03
N PHE A 117 9.53 -15.63 0.28
CA PHE A 117 9.07 -15.99 1.61
C PHE A 117 8.61 -17.45 1.64
N ASP A 118 9.10 -18.20 2.62
CA ASP A 118 8.64 -19.53 2.98
C ASP A 118 8.84 -19.68 4.50
N PRO A 119 7.76 -19.95 5.28
CA PRO A 119 7.84 -20.00 6.74
C PRO A 119 8.81 -21.07 7.28
N ASN A 120 9.21 -22.04 6.44
CA ASN A 120 10.17 -23.09 6.80
C ASN A 120 11.62 -22.67 6.60
N ILE A 121 11.90 -21.54 5.94
CA ILE A 121 13.26 -21.02 5.80
C ILE A 121 13.82 -20.69 7.19
N PRO A 122 14.96 -21.29 7.59
CA PRO A 122 15.52 -21.04 8.90
C PRO A 122 16.06 -19.61 9.04
N PRO A 123 16.18 -19.10 10.27
CA PRO A 123 16.85 -17.83 10.54
C PRO A 123 18.19 -17.70 9.84
N THR A 124 18.35 -16.60 9.11
CA THR A 124 19.59 -16.28 8.39
C THR A 124 20.15 -14.95 8.86
N LYS A 125 21.38 -14.97 9.39
CA LYS A 125 22.08 -13.78 9.88
C LYS A 125 22.17 -12.73 8.77
N GLY A 126 21.79 -11.49 9.10
CA GLY A 126 21.80 -10.37 8.15
C GLY A 126 20.61 -10.31 7.20
N ILE A 127 19.72 -11.31 7.19
CA ILE A 127 18.50 -11.30 6.36
C ILE A 127 17.26 -11.23 7.25
N CYS A 128 17.00 -12.30 8.02
CA CYS A 128 15.93 -12.36 9.00
C CYS A 128 16.30 -13.30 10.15
N ALA A 129 16.34 -12.75 11.37
CA ALA A 129 16.62 -13.53 12.58
C ALA A 129 15.47 -14.49 12.98
N HIS A 130 14.29 -14.35 12.36
CA HIS A 130 13.12 -15.19 12.61
C HIS A 130 12.85 -16.20 11.50
N GLY A 131 13.69 -16.25 10.46
CA GLY A 131 13.47 -17.11 9.29
C GLY A 131 12.52 -16.47 8.28
N GLY A 132 11.91 -17.28 7.42
CA GLY A 132 10.89 -16.84 6.48
C GLY A 132 11.44 -16.24 5.19
N PHE A 133 12.38 -15.32 5.25
CA PHE A 133 12.87 -14.59 4.07
C PHE A 133 14.20 -15.08 3.53
N ALA A 134 14.31 -15.17 2.21
CA ALA A 134 15.56 -15.37 1.49
C ALA A 134 15.66 -14.50 0.24
N TYR A 135 16.88 -14.20 -0.18
CA TYR A 135 17.13 -13.78 -1.56
C TYR A 135 17.43 -15.03 -2.38
N ARG A 136 16.79 -15.15 -3.53
CA ARG A 136 17.00 -16.28 -4.44
C ARG A 136 17.40 -15.79 -5.81
N GLN A 137 18.27 -16.53 -6.49
CA GLN A 137 18.59 -16.28 -7.89
C GLN A 137 17.31 -16.26 -8.70
N ARG A 138 17.16 -15.21 -9.52
CA ARG A 138 16.02 -14.99 -10.39
C ARG A 138 15.94 -16.10 -11.43
N ASP A 139 14.71 -16.53 -11.70
CA ASP A 139 14.35 -17.45 -12.77
C ASP A 139 13.41 -16.73 -13.74
N ASP A 140 13.35 -17.20 -14.99
CA ASP A 140 12.47 -16.62 -16.02
C ASP A 140 10.99 -16.60 -15.59
N SER A 141 10.57 -17.57 -14.77
CA SER A 141 9.22 -17.67 -14.20
C SER A 141 8.86 -16.52 -13.26
N ASP A 142 9.84 -15.83 -12.66
CA ASP A 142 9.57 -14.64 -11.83
C ASP A 142 9.10 -13.45 -12.68
N GLY A 143 9.42 -13.46 -13.99
CA GLY A 143 9.13 -12.37 -14.92
C GLY A 143 9.62 -11.03 -14.39
N ASN A 144 8.70 -10.05 -14.30
CA ASN A 144 9.01 -8.70 -13.83
C ASN A 144 8.83 -8.52 -12.30
N LEU A 145 8.59 -9.58 -11.53
CA LEU A 145 8.36 -9.46 -10.07
C LEU A 145 9.67 -9.28 -9.29
N LEU A 146 9.62 -8.53 -8.20
CA LEU A 146 10.69 -8.47 -7.19
C LEU A 146 10.62 -9.63 -6.19
N ILE A 147 9.50 -10.37 -6.20
CA ILE A 147 9.21 -11.48 -5.31
C ILE A 147 9.10 -12.79 -6.09
N ARG A 148 9.44 -13.91 -5.44
CA ARG A 148 9.14 -15.25 -5.93
C ARG A 148 7.72 -15.65 -5.57
N VAL A 149 7.00 -16.22 -6.53
CA VAL A 149 5.70 -16.86 -6.28
C VAL A 149 5.94 -18.34 -5.99
N ASN A 150 5.52 -18.80 -4.81
CA ASN A 150 5.56 -20.20 -4.37
C ASN A 150 4.22 -20.55 -3.67
N GLU A 151 4.13 -21.73 -3.06
CA GLU A 151 2.92 -22.20 -2.38
C GLU A 151 2.47 -21.32 -1.19
N TYR A 152 3.35 -20.50 -0.63
CA TYR A 152 3.05 -19.58 0.48
C TYR A 152 2.65 -18.18 0.00
N THR A 153 2.65 -17.93 -1.32
CA THR A 153 2.39 -16.64 -1.92
C THR A 153 0.92 -16.52 -2.37
N ASN A 154 0.18 -15.60 -1.74
CA ASN A 154 -1.14 -15.16 -2.19
C ASN A 154 -1.01 -13.85 -3.00
N LEU A 155 -0.75 -13.98 -4.29
CA LEU A 155 -0.56 -12.82 -5.18
C LEU A 155 -1.86 -12.42 -5.89
N THR A 156 -2.45 -11.30 -5.47
CA THR A 156 -3.59 -10.67 -6.15
C THR A 156 -3.17 -9.95 -7.44
N ASP A 157 -4.12 -9.62 -8.30
CA ASP A 157 -3.85 -8.86 -9.54
C ASP A 157 -3.32 -7.45 -9.24
N GLU A 158 -3.85 -6.79 -8.22
CA GLU A 158 -3.30 -5.53 -7.71
C GLU A 158 -1.90 -5.73 -7.14
N GLY A 159 -1.69 -6.80 -6.36
CA GLY A 159 -0.37 -7.15 -5.83
C GLY A 159 0.66 -7.35 -6.93
N ARG A 160 0.30 -7.97 -8.04
CA ARG A 160 1.19 -8.15 -9.20
C ARG A 160 1.67 -6.81 -9.78
N LYS A 161 0.82 -5.78 -9.78
CA LYS A 161 1.18 -4.42 -10.21
C LYS A 161 2.06 -3.71 -9.18
N VAL A 162 1.88 -4.02 -7.90
CA VAL A 162 2.66 -3.42 -6.81
C VAL A 162 4.04 -4.05 -6.67
N TRP A 163 4.19 -5.36 -6.85
CA TRP A 163 5.44 -6.09 -6.59
C TRP A 163 6.33 -6.28 -7.81
N CYS A 164 6.04 -5.59 -8.91
CA CYS A 164 6.88 -5.59 -10.10
C CYS A 164 8.09 -4.65 -9.94
N ARG A 165 9.08 -4.78 -10.82
CA ARG A 165 10.22 -3.85 -10.85
C ARG A 165 9.71 -2.40 -10.97
N PRO A 166 10.40 -1.44 -10.32
CA PRO A 166 9.99 -0.05 -10.39
C PRO A 166 10.14 0.49 -11.84
N PRO A 167 9.47 1.60 -12.18
CA PRO A 167 9.65 2.26 -13.48
C PRO A 167 11.11 2.63 -13.73
N ALA A 168 11.56 2.62 -14.99
CA ALA A 168 12.97 2.81 -15.36
C ALA A 168 13.64 4.05 -14.71
N GLY A 169 12.95 5.19 -14.68
CA GLY A 169 13.47 6.43 -14.07
C GLY A 169 13.68 6.38 -12.55
N ALA A 170 13.18 5.34 -11.87
CA ALA A 170 13.38 5.15 -10.43
C ALA A 170 14.82 4.73 -10.06
N LEU A 171 15.66 4.36 -11.03
CA LEU A 171 17.06 4.00 -10.80
C LEU A 171 18.05 5.09 -11.26
N GLU A 172 17.58 6.12 -11.97
CA GLU A 172 18.44 7.05 -12.72
C GLU A 172 18.87 8.32 -11.98
N THR A 173 18.31 8.62 -10.80
CA THR A 173 18.76 9.80 -10.03
C THR A 173 19.87 9.39 -9.06
N SER A 174 21.10 9.73 -9.43
CA SER A 174 22.26 9.83 -8.54
C SER A 174 22.27 11.17 -7.82
#